data_AF-A0A7V4CYY1-F1
#
_entry.id   AF-A0A7V4CYY1-F1
#
_cell.length_a   1.000
_cell.length_b   1.000
_cell.length_c   1.000
_cell.angle_alpha   90.00
_cell.angle_beta   90.00
_cell.angle_gamma   90.00
#
_symmetry.space_group_name_H-M   'P 1'
#
loop_
_entity.id
_entity.type
_entity.pdbx_description
1 polymer ?
#
loop_
_entity_poly.entity_id
_entity_poly.type
_entity_poly.pdbx_seq_one_letter_code
_entity_poly.pdbx_strand_id
1 'polypeptide(L)'
;MALALRSLHLLAALVWIGGMLFIALVLVPVVRRTGDPALRARLVHDVGVRFRTVGWIALGLLLLSGLGNLWHRPSLLHAPRFHWKLGLVVTALALSALHDFVLGPRAGAPGADPRLRARAARVARVNVLVVLAVVVLGLALRG
;
A
#
# COMPACT_ATOMS: atom_id res chain seq x y z
N MET A 1 22.48 13.82 6.60
CA MET A 1 21.05 13.80 6.98
C MET A 1 20.11 13.57 5.79
N ALA A 2 20.14 14.41 4.75
CA ALA A 2 19.19 14.31 3.62
C ALA A 2 19.26 13.01 2.79
N LEU A 3 20.42 12.34 2.72
CA LEU A 3 20.52 11.03 2.06
C LEU A 3 19.81 9.94 2.87
N ALA A 4 20.03 9.89 4.18
CA ALA A 4 19.42 8.91 5.08
C ALA A 4 17.89 8.97 5.05
N LEU A 5 17.30 10.17 5.09
CA LEU A 5 15.84 10.35 4.97
C LEU A 5 15.29 9.89 3.62
N ARG A 6 16.02 10.14 2.52
CA ARG A 6 15.63 9.66 1.18
C ARG A 6 15.73 8.14 1.08
N SER A 7 16.81 7.55 1.58
CA SER A 7 17.00 6.10 1.61
C SER A 7 15.93 5.42 2.46
N LEU A 8 15.64 5.93 3.65
CA LEU A 8 14.58 5.41 4.51
C LEU A 8 13.22 5.49 3.84
N HIS A 9 12.89 6.63 3.20
CA HIS A 9 11.64 6.80 2.47
C HIS A 9 11.51 5.78 1.32
N LEU A 10 12.60 5.59 0.56
CA LEU A 10 12.65 4.61 -0.53
C LEU A 10 12.50 3.17 -0.03
N LEU A 11 13.22 2.78 1.02
CA LEU A 11 13.13 1.44 1.60
C LEU A 11 11.73 1.16 2.14
N ALA A 12 11.12 2.12 2.84
CA ALA A 12 9.75 2.00 3.31
C ALA A 12 8.74 1.88 2.15
N ALA A 13 8.93 2.64 1.06
CA ALA A 13 8.14 2.50 -0.17
C ALA A 13 8.29 1.10 -0.78
N LEU A 14 9.53 0.58 -0.87
CA LEU A 14 9.81 -0.74 -1.43
C LEU A 14 9.16 -1.86 -0.61
N VAL A 15 9.22 -1.79 0.71
CA VAL A 15 8.55 -2.77 1.58
C VAL A 15 7.04 -2.77 1.36
N TRP A 16 6.44 -1.58 1.33
CA TRP A 16 4.99 -1.45 1.21
C TRP A 16 4.48 -1.84 -0.19
N ILE A 17 5.07 -1.29 -1.25
CA ILE A 17 4.68 -1.58 -2.64
C ILE A 17 5.05 -3.02 -3.01
N GLY A 18 6.25 -3.45 -2.64
CA GLY A 18 6.74 -4.81 -2.92
C GLY A 18 5.85 -5.87 -2.27
N GLY A 19 5.40 -5.64 -1.02
CA GLY A 19 4.48 -6.55 -0.36
C GLY A 19 3.10 -6.61 -1.02
N MET A 20 2.54 -5.48 -1.45
CA MET A 20 1.28 -5.47 -2.22
C MET A 20 1.41 -6.25 -3.54
N LEU A 21 2.49 -6.00 -4.29
CA LEU A 21 2.75 -6.69 -5.55
C LEU A 21 3.00 -8.18 -5.34
N PHE A 22 3.76 -8.56 -4.30
CA PHE A 22 3.97 -9.96 -3.95
C PHE A 22 2.65 -10.68 -3.63
N ILE A 23 1.79 -10.06 -2.82
CA ILE A 23 0.49 -10.65 -2.49
C ILE A 23 -0.36 -10.82 -3.76
N ALA A 24 -0.44 -9.78 -4.59
CA ALA A 24 -1.30 -9.77 -5.78
C ALA A 24 -0.80 -10.69 -6.91
N LEU A 25 0.50 -10.72 -7.15
CA LEU A 25 1.11 -11.38 -8.31
C LEU A 25 1.64 -12.79 -8.01
N VAL A 26 1.96 -13.09 -6.74
CA VAL A 26 2.58 -14.36 -6.35
C VAL A 26 1.68 -15.14 -5.40
N LEU A 27 1.41 -14.59 -4.21
CA LEU A 27 0.70 -15.33 -3.16
C LEU A 27 -0.72 -15.72 -3.59
N VAL A 28 -1.54 -14.76 -4.02
CA VAL A 28 -2.94 -15.03 -4.39
C VAL A 28 -3.02 -16.03 -5.55
N PRO A 29 -2.25 -15.90 -6.65
CA PRO A 29 -2.25 -16.89 -7.73
C PRO A 29 -1.83 -18.29 -7.28
N VAL A 30 -0.79 -18.42 -6.46
CA VAL A 30 -0.32 -19.73 -5.95
C VAL A 30 -1.39 -20.39 -5.09
N VAL A 31 -1.93 -19.65 -4.13
CA VAL A 31 -2.91 -20.18 -3.18
C VAL A 31 -4.26 -20.47 -3.87
N ARG A 32 -4.60 -19.79 -4.98
CA ARG A 32 -5.81 -20.14 -5.75
C ARG A 32 -5.72 -21.52 -6.43
N ARG A 33 -4.51 -22.06 -6.64
CA ARG A 33 -4.29 -23.37 -7.27
C ARG A 33 -4.37 -24.55 -6.29
N THR A 34 -4.40 -24.33 -4.98
CA THR A 34 -4.21 -25.40 -3.97
C THR A 34 -5.37 -26.37 -3.79
N GLY A 35 -6.47 -26.29 -4.56
CA GLY A 35 -7.63 -27.19 -4.46
C GLY A 35 -8.46 -27.08 -3.16
N ASP A 36 -7.82 -26.71 -2.04
CA ASP A 36 -8.41 -26.56 -0.71
C ASP A 36 -8.85 -25.10 -0.46
N PRO A 37 -10.16 -24.81 -0.41
CA PRO A 37 -10.69 -23.48 -0.12
C PRO A 37 -10.39 -22.98 1.30
N ALA A 38 -10.31 -23.88 2.28
CA ALA A 38 -10.08 -23.54 3.68
C ALA A 38 -8.62 -23.15 3.89
N LEU A 39 -7.67 -23.93 3.35
CA LEU A 39 -6.25 -23.55 3.33
C LEU A 39 -6.04 -22.21 2.63
N ARG A 40 -6.74 -21.99 1.50
CA ARG A 40 -6.66 -20.72 0.79
C ARG A 40 -7.09 -19.53 1.63
N ALA A 41 -8.23 -19.65 2.30
CA ALA A 41 -8.74 -18.58 3.16
C ALA A 41 -7.78 -18.30 4.32
N ARG A 42 -7.26 -19.34 4.98
CA ARG A 42 -6.29 -19.22 6.07
C ARG A 42 -5.00 -18.52 5.63
N LEU A 43 -4.34 -18.98 4.57
CA LEU A 43 -3.09 -18.39 4.11
C LEU A 43 -3.23 -16.92 3.69
N VAL A 44 -4.30 -16.58 2.98
CA VAL A 44 -4.58 -15.19 2.59
C VAL A 44 -4.86 -14.32 3.82
N HIS A 45 -5.59 -14.85 4.81
CA HIS A 45 -5.87 -14.15 6.05
C HIS A 45 -4.59 -13.91 6.87
N ASP A 46 -3.84 -14.96 7.18
CA ASP A 46 -2.66 -14.89 8.06
C ASP A 46 -1.57 -13.98 7.47
N VAL A 47 -1.29 -14.14 6.18
CA VAL A 47 -0.34 -13.27 5.48
C VAL A 47 -0.88 -11.84 5.40
N GLY A 48 -2.18 -11.66 5.15
CA GLY A 48 -2.81 -10.34 5.13
C GLY A 48 -2.73 -9.61 6.47
N VAL A 49 -3.01 -10.31 7.58
CA VAL A 49 -2.90 -9.76 8.95
C VAL A 49 -1.46 -9.40 9.27
N ARG A 50 -0.50 -10.28 8.94
CA ARG A 50 0.93 -9.99 9.17
C ARG A 50 1.40 -8.81 8.33
N PHE A 51 1.03 -8.78 7.05
CA PHE A 51 1.40 -7.71 6.14
C PHE A 51 0.75 -6.39 6.53
N ARG A 52 -0.47 -6.38 7.07
CA ARG A 52 -1.08 -5.16 7.61
C ARG A 52 -0.17 -4.50 8.65
N THR A 53 0.32 -5.25 9.64
CA THR A 53 1.23 -4.70 10.65
C THR A 53 2.51 -4.14 10.02
N VAL A 54 3.16 -4.89 9.13
CA VAL A 54 4.39 -4.45 8.45
C VAL A 54 4.13 -3.23 7.56
N GLY A 55 3.02 -3.23 6.83
CA GLY A 55 2.60 -2.17 5.93
C GLY A 55 2.30 -0.86 6.64
N TRP A 56 1.61 -0.92 7.80
CA TRP A 56 1.35 0.28 8.60
C TRP A 56 2.60 0.85 9.27
N ILE A 57 3.55 0.01 9.66
CA ILE A 57 4.90 0.47 10.08
C ILE A 57 5.60 1.16 8.91
N ALA A 58 5.61 0.56 7.72
CA ALA A 58 6.21 1.15 6.53
C ALA A 58 5.54 2.48 6.13
N LEU A 59 4.21 2.57 6.25
CA LEU A 59 3.46 3.82 6.04
C LEU A 59 3.83 4.91 7.05
N GLY A 60 3.97 4.56 8.33
CA GLY A 60 4.46 5.49 9.34
C GLY A 60 5.85 6.03 8.99
N LEU A 61 6.77 5.13 8.61
CA LEU A 61 8.11 5.51 8.16
C LEU A 61 8.08 6.39 6.90
N LEU A 62 7.20 6.10 5.94
CA LEU A 62 7.01 6.91 4.74
C LEU A 62 6.56 8.33 5.06
N LEU A 63 5.61 8.50 5.99
CA LEU A 63 5.13 9.81 6.41
C LEU A 63 6.21 10.60 7.14
N LEU A 64 6.86 9.99 8.14
CA LEU A 64 7.92 10.65 8.91
C LEU A 64 9.11 11.05 8.03
N SER A 65 9.58 10.12 7.20
CA SER A 65 10.67 10.42 6.25
C SER A 65 10.24 11.40 5.17
N GLY A 66 8.98 11.37 4.72
CA GLY A 66 8.44 12.32 3.74
C GLY A 66 8.41 13.75 4.27
N LEU A 67 7.95 13.93 5.51
CA LEU A 67 7.98 15.22 6.23
C LEU A 67 9.41 15.71 6.43
N GLY A 68 10.34 14.84 6.84
CA GLY A 68 11.75 15.20 6.96
C GLY A 68 12.38 15.63 5.62
N ASN A 69 12.03 14.95 4.52
CA ASN A 69 12.47 15.35 3.17
C ASN A 69 11.89 16.71 2.76
N LEU A 70 10.62 16.98 3.09
CA LEU A 70 9.96 18.26 2.82
C LEU A 70 10.58 19.40 3.64
N TRP A 71 10.92 19.16 4.90
CA TRP A 71 11.58 20.13 5.77
C TRP A 71 12.91 20.64 5.18
N HIS A 72 13.66 19.75 4.52
CA HIS A 72 14.89 20.11 3.82
C HIS A 72 14.67 20.72 2.43
N ARG A 73 13.45 20.67 1.87
CA ARG A 73 13.10 21.21 0.54
C ARG A 73 11.71 21.88 0.56
N PRO A 74 11.53 22.98 1.32
CA PRO A 74 10.24 23.64 1.46
C PRO A 74 9.72 24.24 0.14
N SER A 75 10.61 24.50 -0.83
CA SER A 75 10.21 24.97 -2.17
C SER A 75 9.24 24.02 -2.89
N LEU A 76 9.23 22.72 -2.55
CA LEU A 76 8.27 21.75 -3.07
C LEU A 76 6.82 22.10 -2.75
N LEU A 77 6.57 22.87 -1.68
CA LEU A 77 5.22 23.35 -1.33
C LEU A 77 4.61 24.28 -2.39
N HIS A 78 5.42 24.84 -3.29
CA HIS A 78 4.96 25.72 -4.37
C HIS A 78 4.81 24.97 -5.70
N ALA A 79 5.16 23.67 -5.75
CA ALA A 79 5.11 22.89 -6.97
C ALA A 79 3.75 22.20 -7.13
N PRO A 80 2.97 22.47 -8.20
CA PRO A 80 1.67 21.80 -8.44
C PRO A 80 1.73 20.27 -8.40
N ARG A 81 2.80 19.71 -8.97
CA ARG A 81 3.06 18.27 -9.01
C ARG A 81 3.22 17.67 -7.60
N PHE A 82 3.74 18.44 -6.65
CA PHE A 82 3.85 18.00 -5.26
C PHE A 82 2.47 17.87 -4.60
N HIS A 83 1.56 18.81 -4.85
CA HIS A 83 0.18 18.72 -4.35
C HIS A 83 -0.57 17.53 -4.94
N TRP A 84 -0.41 17.25 -6.24
CA TRP A 84 -0.99 16.04 -6.84
C TRP A 84 -0.44 14.77 -6.20
N LYS A 85 0.88 14.70 -5.99
CA LYS A 85 1.50 13.59 -5.28
C LYS A 85 0.91 13.43 -3.88
N LEU A 86 0.76 14.53 -3.12
CA LEU A 86 0.21 14.50 -1.77
C LEU A 86 -1.25 14.05 -1.76
N GLY A 87 -2.07 14.52 -2.69
CA GLY A 87 -3.46 14.07 -2.86
C GLY A 87 -3.56 12.56 -3.17
N LEU A 88 -2.67 12.04 -4.01
CA LEU A 88 -2.59 10.60 -4.27
C LEU A 88 -2.10 9.81 -3.05
N VAL A 89 -1.16 10.34 -2.25
CA VAL A 89 -0.73 9.72 -0.98
C VAL A 89 -1.90 9.63 0.00
N VAL A 90 -2.66 10.71 0.18
CA VAL A 90 -3.87 10.72 1.04
C VAL A 90 -4.89 9.70 0.53
N THR A 91 -5.12 9.66 -0.78
CA THR A 91 -6.00 8.67 -1.40
C THR A 91 -5.52 7.25 -1.14
N ALA A 92 -4.23 6.98 -1.29
CA ALA A 92 -3.65 5.67 -1.06
C ALA A 92 -3.79 5.22 0.40
N LEU A 93 -3.56 6.12 1.36
CA LEU A 93 -3.75 5.87 2.78
C LEU A 93 -5.22 5.54 3.10
N ALA A 94 -6.15 6.31 2.55
CA ALA A 94 -7.58 6.07 2.74
C ALA A 94 -8.03 4.72 2.17
N LEU A 95 -7.57 4.38 0.95
CA LEU A 95 -7.84 3.08 0.33
C LEU A 95 -7.21 1.92 1.11
N SER A 96 -5.99 2.10 1.62
CA SER A 96 -5.33 1.12 2.49
C SER A 96 -6.08 0.92 3.80
N ALA A 97 -6.50 1.99 4.48
CA ALA A 97 -7.28 1.87 5.71
C ALA A 97 -8.64 1.19 5.46
N LEU A 98 -9.32 1.59 4.38
CA LEU A 98 -10.59 0.97 3.97
C LEU A 98 -10.40 -0.52 3.67
N HIS A 99 -9.33 -0.88 2.97
CA HIS A 99 -9.02 -2.28 2.67
C HIS A 99 -8.69 -3.06 3.94
N ASP A 100 -7.79 -2.57 4.78
CA ASP A 100 -7.17 -3.32 5.86
C ASP A 100 -8.06 -3.47 7.10
N PHE A 101 -8.88 -2.46 7.38
CA PHE A 101 -9.69 -2.40 8.60
C PHE A 101 -11.20 -2.58 8.36
N VAL A 102 -11.67 -2.46 7.11
CA VAL A 102 -13.10 -2.58 6.80
C VAL A 102 -13.37 -3.72 5.82
N LEU A 103 -12.82 -3.65 4.61
CA LEU A 103 -13.15 -4.62 3.57
C LEU A 103 -12.50 -5.99 3.80
N GLY A 104 -11.23 -6.02 4.20
CA GLY A 104 -10.46 -7.24 4.46
C GLY A 104 -11.08 -8.09 5.57
N PRO A 105 -11.31 -7.54 6.78
CA PRO A 105 -11.95 -8.27 7.87
C PRO A 105 -13.34 -8.80 7.48
N ARG A 106 -14.17 -7.97 6.83
CA ARG A 106 -15.52 -8.39 6.43
C ARG A 106 -15.50 -9.42 5.29
N ALA A 107 -14.57 -9.33 4.34
CA ALA A 107 -14.42 -10.28 3.23
C ALA A 107 -13.85 -11.64 3.68
N GLY A 108 -13.07 -11.64 4.76
CA GLY A 108 -12.48 -12.83 5.38
C GLY A 108 -13.40 -13.54 6.38
N ALA A 109 -14.54 -12.95 6.74
CA ALA A 109 -15.48 -13.57 7.67
C ALA A 109 -16.10 -14.87 7.11
N PRO A 110 -16.40 -15.87 7.96
CA PRO A 110 -17.13 -17.06 7.54
C PRO A 110 -18.46 -16.68 6.88
N GLY A 111 -18.76 -17.29 5.73
CA GLY A 111 -19.99 -17.01 4.98
C GLY A 111 -20.04 -15.63 4.28
N ALA A 112 -18.94 -14.87 4.26
CA ALA A 112 -18.94 -13.54 3.62
C ALA A 112 -19.36 -13.56 2.15
N ASP A 113 -20.15 -12.56 1.74
CA ASP A 113 -20.63 -12.36 0.37
C ASP A 113 -19.45 -12.33 -0.63
N PRO A 114 -19.48 -13.15 -1.69
CA PRO A 114 -18.51 -13.08 -2.78
C PRO A 114 -18.31 -11.68 -3.37
N ARG A 115 -19.35 -10.84 -3.41
CA ARG A 115 -19.27 -9.43 -3.87
C ARG A 115 -18.33 -8.60 -3.00
N LEU A 116 -18.28 -8.87 -1.70
CA LEU A 116 -17.40 -8.16 -0.78
C LEU A 116 -15.94 -8.52 -1.00
N ARG A 117 -15.65 -9.81 -1.28
CA ARG A 117 -14.31 -10.26 -1.67
C ARG A 117 -13.86 -9.62 -2.98
N ALA A 118 -14.76 -9.54 -3.96
CA ALA A 118 -14.50 -8.86 -5.23
C ALA A 118 -14.24 -7.35 -5.03
N ARG A 119 -14.99 -6.70 -4.13
CA ARG A 119 -14.80 -5.28 -3.77
C ARG A 119 -13.46 -5.06 -3.07
N ALA A 120 -13.10 -5.90 -2.10
CA ALA A 120 -11.79 -5.84 -1.42
C ALA A 120 -10.65 -5.97 -2.44
N ALA A 121 -10.72 -6.95 -3.34
CA ALA A 121 -9.73 -7.14 -4.39
C ALA A 121 -9.68 -5.99 -5.41
N ARG A 122 -10.81 -5.33 -5.69
CA ARG A 122 -10.84 -4.14 -6.56
C ARG A 122 -10.17 -2.95 -5.88
N VAL A 123 -10.50 -2.68 -4.62
CA VAL A 123 -9.89 -1.60 -3.84
C VAL A 123 -8.38 -1.80 -3.72
N ALA A 124 -7.92 -3.02 -3.42
CA ALA A 124 -6.49 -3.33 -3.38
C ALA A 124 -5.79 -3.04 -4.73
N ARG A 125 -6.38 -3.47 -5.85
CA ARG A 125 -5.83 -3.21 -7.19
C ARG A 125 -5.80 -1.72 -7.55
N VAL A 126 -6.87 -0.99 -7.28
CA VAL A 126 -6.92 0.46 -7.48
C VAL A 126 -5.85 1.14 -6.64
N ASN A 127 -5.68 0.72 -5.39
CA ASN A 127 -4.65 1.29 -4.52
C ASN A 127 -3.24 1.07 -5.08
N VAL A 128 -2.93 -0.11 -5.62
CA VAL A 128 -1.65 -0.36 -6.29
C VAL A 128 -1.41 0.64 -7.43
N LEU A 129 -2.42 0.89 -8.28
CA LEU A 129 -2.29 1.86 -9.38
C LEU A 129 -2.06 3.28 -8.86
N VAL A 130 -2.79 3.70 -7.83
CA VAL A 130 -2.61 5.00 -7.18
C VAL A 130 -1.18 5.14 -6.65
N VAL A 131 -0.66 4.12 -5.96
CA VAL A 131 0.68 4.14 -5.38
C VAL A 131 1.77 4.15 -6.46
N LEU A 132 1.58 3.43 -7.57
CA LEU A 132 2.48 3.52 -8.72
C LEU A 132 2.51 4.94 -9.31
N ALA A 133 1.36 5.61 -9.41
CA ALA A 133 1.30 7.02 -9.81
C ALA A 133 2.03 7.95 -8.82
N VAL A 134 1.92 7.70 -7.50
CA VAL A 134 2.71 8.41 -6.47
C VAL A 134 4.21 8.26 -6.71
N VAL A 135 4.68 7.05 -7.07
CA VAL A 135 6.10 6.81 -7.38
C VAL A 135 6.52 7.59 -8.61
N VAL A 136 5.75 7.54 -9.70
CA VAL A 136 6.05 8.28 -10.94
C VAL A 136 6.15 9.78 -10.68
N LEU A 137 5.17 10.37 -9.99
CA LEU A 137 5.24 11.80 -9.61
C LEU A 137 6.41 12.07 -8.67
N GLY A 138 6.71 11.16 -7.75
CA GLY A 138 7.85 11.25 -6.85
C GLY A 138 9.19 11.27 -7.55
N LEU A 139 9.35 10.51 -8.65
CA LEU A 139 10.55 10.52 -9.48
C LEU A 139 10.65 11.81 -10.32
N ALA A 140 9.53 12.28 -10.86
CA ALA A 140 9.46 13.52 -11.64
C ALA A 140 9.76 14.79 -10.82
N LEU A 141 9.73 14.73 -9.49
CA LEU A 141 10.10 15.80 -8.57
C LEU A 141 11.59 15.77 -8.16
N ARG A 142 12.37 14.79 -8.64
CA ARG A 142 13.80 14.64 -8.31
C ARG A 142 14.73 15.38 -9.27
N GLY A 143 14.31 15.57 -10.51
CA GLY A 143 14.96 16.45 -11.50
C GLY A 143 14.48 17.88 -11.33
#